data_AF-A0A353DU45-F1
#
_entry.id   AF-A0A353DU45-F1
#
_cell.length_a   1.000
_cell.length_b   1.000
_cell.length_c   1.000
_cell.angle_alpha   90.00
_cell.angle_beta   90.00
_cell.angle_gamma   90.00
#
_symmetry.space_group_name_H-M   'P 1'
#
loop_
_entity.id
_entity.type
_entity.pdbx_description
1 polymer ?
#
loop_
_entity_poly.entity_id
_entity_poly.type
_entity_poly.pdbx_seq_one_letter_code
_entity_poly.pdbx_strand_id
1 'polypeptide(L)'
;MPEGMVQLMFRVFDEQSGDRCSAPIELRESTGQLVFEGASKDERFDANDHLSVAVEKGKTYELTIPSDEGTVMKQTIQVQRDGQLVDVTLDEIP
;
A
#
# COMPACT_ATOMS: atom_id res chain seq x y z
N MET A 1 -10.91 1.75 -16.59
CA MET A 1 -9.83 0.77 -16.36
C MET A 1 -9.82 -0.20 -17.52
N PRO A 2 -8.65 -0.64 -18.04
CA PRO A 2 -8.57 -1.74 -19.00
C PRO A 2 -9.25 -3.01 -18.46
N GLU A 3 -9.79 -3.85 -19.34
CA GLU A 3 -10.39 -5.14 -18.95
C GLU A 3 -9.35 -6.00 -18.21
N GLY A 4 -9.65 -6.38 -16.96
CA GLY A 4 -8.76 -7.18 -16.11
C GLY A 4 -7.96 -6.39 -15.06
N MET A 5 -7.93 -5.05 -15.14
CA MET A 5 -7.36 -4.22 -14.08
C MET A 5 -8.40 -3.85 -13.03
N VAL A 6 -7.98 -3.85 -11.78
CA VAL A 6 -8.78 -3.50 -10.61
C VAL A 6 -8.03 -2.54 -9.70
N GLN A 7 -8.77 -1.78 -8.90
CA GLN A 7 -8.19 -0.87 -7.93
C GLN A 7 -7.89 -1.57 -6.60
N LEU A 8 -6.62 -1.57 -6.21
CA LEU A 8 -6.23 -1.76 -4.82
C LEU A 8 -6.17 -0.41 -4.12
N MET A 9 -6.80 -0.33 -2.96
CA MET A 9 -6.74 0.82 -2.08
C MET A 9 -5.86 0.50 -0.88
N PHE A 10 -4.93 1.37 -0.54
CA PHE A 10 -4.05 1.20 0.62
C PHE A 10 -4.41 2.23 1.69
N ARG A 11 -4.47 1.77 2.94
CA ARG A 11 -4.52 2.61 4.15
C ARG A 11 -3.36 2.24 5.04
N VAL A 12 -2.63 3.25 5.48
CA VAL A 12 -1.56 3.09 6.47
C VAL A 12 -2.00 3.78 7.75
N PHE A 13 -1.90 3.05 8.85
CA PHE A 13 -2.18 3.53 10.21
C PHE A 13 -0.91 3.45 11.03
N ASP A 14 -0.71 4.48 11.85
CA ASP A 14 0.30 4.52 12.89
C ASP A 14 -0.24 3.80 14.14
N GLU A 15 0.43 2.76 14.64
CA GLU A 15 -0.07 2.02 15.80
C GLU A 15 -0.05 2.88 17.08
N GLN A 16 0.95 3.76 17.25
CA GLN A 16 1.08 4.64 18.41
C GLN A 16 -0.10 5.62 18.53
N SER A 17 -0.43 6.28 17.43
CA SER A 17 -1.43 7.34 17.39
C SER A 17 -2.83 6.78 17.09
N GLY A 18 -2.91 5.63 16.42
CA GLY A 18 -4.14 5.12 15.80
C GLY A 18 -4.61 5.97 14.62
N ASP A 19 -3.81 6.97 14.24
CA ASP A 19 -4.09 7.93 13.19
C ASP A 19 -3.52 7.45 11.84
N ARG A 20 -4.06 7.99 10.76
CA ARG A 20 -3.54 7.72 9.42
C ARG A 20 -2.22 8.45 9.24
N CYS A 21 -1.21 7.74 8.79
CA CYS A 21 0.12 8.31 8.57
C CYS A 21 0.58 8.18 7.11
N SER A 22 1.52 9.04 6.74
CA SER A 22 2.18 9.05 5.45
C SER A 22 3.40 8.14 5.48
N ALA A 23 3.35 7.03 4.74
CA ALA A 23 4.46 6.10 4.60
C ALA A 23 4.80 5.84 3.13
N PRO A 24 6.10 5.70 2.78
CA PRO A 24 6.52 5.25 1.45
C PRO A 24 6.00 3.83 1.18
N ILE A 25 5.43 3.61 0.00
CA ILE A 25 4.86 2.33 -0.41
C ILE A 25 5.46 1.92 -1.75
N GLU A 26 6.08 0.75 -1.77
CA GLU A 26 6.55 0.07 -2.96
C GLU A 26 5.71 -1.19 -3.19
N LEU A 27 5.12 -1.33 -4.37
CA LEU A 27 4.40 -2.52 -4.79
C LEU A 27 5.22 -3.24 -5.86
N ARG A 28 5.56 -4.50 -5.59
CA ARG A 28 6.32 -5.34 -6.52
C ARG A 28 5.49 -6.56 -6.91
N GLU A 29 5.67 -7.04 -8.14
CA GLU A 29 5.14 -8.34 -8.55
C GLU A 29 5.94 -9.49 -7.94
N SER A 30 5.40 -10.71 -7.98
CA SER A 30 6.11 -11.92 -7.53
C SER A 30 7.43 -12.18 -8.28
N THR A 31 7.62 -11.56 -9.44
CA THR A 31 8.85 -11.58 -10.23
C THR A 31 9.94 -10.65 -9.69
N GLY A 32 9.63 -9.82 -8.68
CA GLY A 32 10.49 -8.75 -8.17
C GLY A 32 10.41 -7.45 -8.98
N GLN A 33 9.57 -7.39 -10.02
CA GLN A 33 9.38 -6.19 -10.82
C GLN A 33 8.59 -5.15 -10.03
N LEU A 34 9.14 -3.93 -9.93
CA LEU A 34 8.43 -2.79 -9.35
C LEU A 34 7.25 -2.41 -10.25
N VAL A 35 6.05 -2.51 -9.70
CA VAL A 35 4.78 -2.21 -10.39
C VAL A 35 4.35 -0.78 -10.06
N PHE A 36 4.59 -0.39 -8.81
CA PHE A 36 4.25 0.93 -8.31
C PHE A 36 5.25 1.33 -7.22
N GLU A 37 5.64 2.59 -7.23
CA GLU A 37 6.41 3.24 -6.17
C GLU A 37 5.78 4.59 -5.91
N GLY A 38 5.48 4.87 -4.65
CA GLY A 38 4.92 6.14 -4.23
C GLY A 38 4.99 6.29 -2.72
N ALA A 39 4.41 7.35 -2.19
CA ALA A 39 4.16 7.47 -0.76
C ALA A 39 2.66 7.60 -0.53
N SER A 40 2.12 6.85 0.44
CA SER A 40 0.83 7.20 1.03
C SER A 40 0.96 8.60 1.62
N LYS A 41 0.09 9.55 1.23
CA LYS A 41 0.27 10.98 1.53
C LYS A 41 -0.42 11.39 2.84
N ASP A 42 0.27 12.24 3.61
CA ASP A 42 -0.21 12.91 4.82
C ASP A 42 -1.34 13.90 4.50
N GLU A 43 -2.32 14.03 5.39
CA GLU A 43 -3.59 14.78 5.25
C GLU A 43 -3.47 16.28 4.92
N ARG A 44 -2.27 16.85 4.79
CA ARG A 44 -2.08 18.30 4.66
C ARG A 44 -2.30 18.89 3.27
N PHE A 45 -2.37 18.08 2.20
CA PHE A 45 -2.39 18.64 0.82
C PHE A 45 -3.39 18.06 -0.17
N ASP A 46 -4.16 17.02 0.15
CA ASP A 46 -5.39 16.71 -0.61
C ASP A 46 -6.28 15.79 0.23
N ALA A 47 -7.49 16.25 0.55
CA ALA A 47 -8.44 15.59 1.45
C ALA A 47 -9.27 14.49 0.75
N ASN A 48 -8.77 13.91 -0.34
CA ASN A 48 -9.37 12.76 -1.02
C ASN A 48 -8.30 11.66 -1.14
N ASP A 49 -8.39 10.62 -0.31
CA ASP A 49 -9.04 9.35 -0.66
C ASP A 49 -7.96 8.34 -1.10
N HIS A 50 -7.69 7.37 -0.22
CA HIS A 50 -6.96 6.11 -0.44
C HIS A 50 -5.93 6.06 -1.57
N LEU A 51 -4.66 5.76 -1.27
CA LEU A 51 -3.69 5.44 -2.31
C LEU A 51 -4.25 4.29 -3.16
N SER A 52 -4.55 4.58 -4.42
CA SER A 52 -5.25 3.67 -5.31
C SER A 52 -4.31 3.23 -6.44
N VAL A 53 -3.99 1.95 -6.51
CA VAL A 53 -3.11 1.38 -7.53
C VAL A 53 -3.92 0.47 -8.44
N ALA A 54 -3.84 0.70 -9.75
CA ALA A 54 -4.43 -0.19 -10.74
C ALA A 54 -3.53 -1.41 -10.93
N VAL A 55 -4.05 -2.59 -10.62
CA VAL A 55 -3.33 -3.87 -10.66
C VAL A 55 -4.16 -4.93 -11.38
N GLU A 56 -3.53 -6.02 -11.82
CA GLU A 56 -4.24 -7.10 -12.46
C GLU A 56 -4.99 -7.96 -11.43
N LYS A 57 -6.26 -8.23 -11.72
CA LYS A 57 -7.09 -9.10 -10.87
C LYS A 57 -6.56 -10.53 -10.90
N GLY A 58 -6.49 -11.14 -9.72
CA GLY A 58 -6.02 -12.52 -9.54
C GLY A 58 -4.50 -12.66 -9.44
N LYS A 59 -3.75 -11.57 -9.58
CA LYS A 59 -2.30 -11.55 -9.32
C LYS A 59 -2.00 -11.30 -7.84
N THR A 60 -0.79 -11.66 -7.48
CA THR A 60 -0.22 -11.45 -6.15
C THR A 60 0.90 -10.43 -6.24
N TYR A 61 0.88 -9.46 -5.35
CA TYR A 61 1.87 -8.40 -5.24
C TYR A 61 2.49 -8.39 -3.85
N GLU A 62 3.77 -8.03 -3.75
CA GLU A 62 4.49 -7.80 -2.50
C GLU A 62 4.50 -6.29 -2.24
N LEU A 63 3.78 -5.86 -1.22
CA LEU A 63 3.86 -4.53 -0.65
C LEU A 63 5.10 -4.43 0.21
N THR A 64 5.86 -3.37 0.05
CA THR A 64 7.05 -3.06 0.84
C THR A 64 6.93 -1.63 1.35
N ILE A 65 7.06 -1.45 2.66
CA ILE A 65 6.99 -0.14 3.33
C ILE A 65 8.28 0.04 4.13
N PRO A 66 9.22 0.88 3.67
CA PRO A 66 10.36 1.27 4.48
C PRO A 66 9.91 2.21 5.60
N SER A 67 10.34 1.90 6.81
CA SER A 67 10.13 2.71 8.01
C SER A 67 11.35 3.61 8.24
N ASP A 68 11.15 4.73 8.94
CA ASP A 68 12.21 5.73 9.17
C ASP A 68 13.41 5.16 9.94
N GLU A 69 13.19 4.17 10.81
CA GLU A 69 14.25 3.42 11.52
C GLU A 69 14.99 2.38 10.68
N GLY A 70 14.71 2.31 9.37
CA GLY A 70 15.37 1.37 8.46
C GLY A 70 14.77 -0.02 8.44
N THR A 71 13.68 -0.27 9.17
CA THR A 71 12.96 -1.53 9.03
C THR A 71 12.01 -1.49 7.84
N VAL A 72 12.04 -2.56 7.05
CA VAL A 72 11.20 -2.71 5.88
C VAL A 72 10.09 -3.71 6.17
N MET A 73 8.86 -3.23 6.26
CA MET A 73 7.68 -4.08 6.39
C MET A 73 7.32 -4.64 5.01
N LYS A 74 7.02 -5.95 4.94
CA LYS A 74 6.61 -6.62 3.71
C LYS A 74 5.29 -7.33 3.89
N GLN A 75 4.36 -7.14 2.97
CA GLN A 75 3.05 -7.77 3.00
C GLN A 75 2.64 -8.27 1.62
N THR A 76 2.33 -9.56 1.53
CA THR A 76 1.85 -10.17 0.29
C THR A 76 0.35 -9.95 0.16
N ILE A 77 -0.07 -9.36 -0.97
CA ILE A 77 -1.45 -8.98 -1.26
C ILE A 77 -1.91 -9.74 -2.49
N GLN A 78 -2.92 -10.58 -2.30
CA GLN A 78 -3.62 -11.21 -3.41
C GLN A 78 -4.81 -10.34 -3.82
N VAL A 79 -4.84 -9.96 -5.10
CA VAL A 79 -5.90 -9.12 -5.67
C VAL A 79 -7.09 -10.00 -6.02
N GLN A 80 -8.14 -9.97 -5.22
CA GLN A 80 -9.31 -10.82 -5.45
C GLN A 80 -10.47 -10.05 -6.09
N ARG A 81 -10.61 -8.77 -5.76
CA ARG A 81 -11.73 -7.93 -6.22
C ARG A 81 -11.31 -6.49 -6.48
N ASP A 82 -12.17 -5.79 -7.20
CA ASP A 82 -12.08 -4.34 -7.39
C ASP A 82 -12.41 -3.57 -6.13
N GLY A 83 -11.67 -2.49 -5.89
CA GLY A 83 -11.76 -1.69 -4.68
C GLY A 83 -11.34 -2.45 -3.42
N GLN A 84 -10.45 -3.43 -3.54
CA GLN A 84 -9.97 -4.17 -2.37
C GLN A 84 -9.10 -3.24 -1.53
N LEU A 85 -9.54 -3.02 -0.30
CA LEU A 85 -8.84 -2.20 0.67
C LEU A 85 -7.85 -3.05 1.46
N VAL A 86 -6.63 -2.54 1.58
CA VAL A 86 -5.52 -3.14 2.32
C VAL A 86 -5.16 -2.18 3.44
N ASP A 87 -5.57 -2.55 4.66
CA ASP A 87 -5.16 -1.86 5.87
C ASP A 87 -3.78 -2.37 6.28
N VAL A 88 -2.86 -1.44 6.51
CA VAL A 88 -1.50 -1.69 6.96
C VAL A 88 -1.29 -0.91 8.23
N THR A 89 -0.92 -1.60 9.30
CA THR A 89 -0.56 -0.97 10.55
C THR A 89 0.95 -1.00 10.66
N LEU A 90 1.56 0.18 10.81
CA LEU A 90 2.97 0.29 11.16
C LEU A 90 3.07 0.17 12.67
N ASP A 91 3.39 -1.04 13.12
CA ASP A 91 3.79 -1.29 14.50
C ASP A 91 5.22 -0.76 14.71
N GLU A 92 5.44 -0.04 15.81
CA GLU A 92 6.78 0.38 16.18
C GLU A 92 7.65 -0.87 16.29
N ILE A 93 8.73 -0.88 15.54
CA ILE A 93 9.80 -1.83 15.84
C ILE A 93 10.56 -1.18 16.99
N PRO A 94 10.65 -1.87 18.14
CA PRO A 94 10.92 -1.29 19.45
C PRO A 94 12.27 -0.60 19.60
#